data_AF-A0A956AHZ1-F1
#
_entry.id   AF-A0A956AHZ1-F1
#
_cell.length_a   1.000
_cell.length_b   1.000
_cell.length_c   1.000
_cell.angle_alpha   90.00
_cell.angle_beta   90.00
_cell.angle_gamma   90.00
#
_symmetry.space_group_name_H-M   'P 1'
#
loop_
_entity.id
_entity.type
_entity.pdbx_description
1 polymer ?
#
loop_
_entity_poly.entity_id
_entity_poly.type
_entity_poly.pdbx_seq_one_letter_code
_entity_poly.pdbx_strand_id
1 'polypeptide(L)'
;MRDLGLLEAALGRPRSGYYTTLAEQAALLQSLAGSHPFVDGNERVAWALCMVFLDLQGYAVAVCADEAERFLVDDVIAHRADVPTIARWLEPRMHAR
;
A
#
# COMPACT_ATOMS: atom_id res chain seq x y z
N MET A 1 -5.42 -0.12 -18.26
CA MET A 1 -4.14 0.45 -17.76
C MET A 1 -4.00 1.84 -18.39
N ARG A 2 -3.68 2.88 -17.60
CA ARG A 2 -3.53 4.26 -18.09
C ARG A 2 -2.09 4.56 -18.48
N ASP A 3 -1.13 4.15 -17.63
CA ASP A 3 0.29 4.37 -17.87
C ASP A 3 1.11 3.25 -17.20
N LEU A 4 1.89 2.52 -18.01
CA LEU A 4 2.75 1.44 -17.52
C LEU A 4 3.99 1.97 -16.79
N GLY A 5 4.53 3.12 -17.21
CA GLY A 5 5.69 3.74 -16.57
C GLY A 5 5.38 4.22 -15.15
N LEU A 6 4.17 4.70 -14.90
CA LEU A 6 3.72 5.05 -13.53
C LEU A 6 3.59 3.82 -12.62
N LEU A 7 3.19 2.68 -13.18
CA LEU A 7 3.15 1.41 -12.45
C LEU A 7 4.56 0.92 -12.13
N GLU A 8 5.46 0.92 -13.12
CA GLU A 8 6.85 0.52 -12.93
C GLU A 8 7.59 1.41 -11.93
N ALA A 9 7.35 2.73 -11.96
CA ALA A 9 7.90 3.66 -10.98
C ALA A 9 7.41 3.37 -9.56
N ALA A 10 6.13 3.04 -9.39
CA ALA A 10 5.57 2.69 -8.08
C ALA A 10 6.11 1.35 -7.55
N LEU A 11 6.32 0.36 -8.43
CA LEU A 11 6.89 -0.94 -8.09
C LEU A 11 8.42 -0.92 -7.88
N GLY A 12 9.12 0.11 -8.35
CA GLY A 12 10.56 0.25 -8.21
C GLY A 12 11.00 0.68 -6.79
N ARG A 13 10.19 1.51 -6.11
CA ARG A 13 10.49 2.06 -4.78
C ARG A 13 10.70 1.02 -3.66
N PRO A 14 9.88 -0.04 -3.55
CA PRO A 14 10.05 -1.06 -2.51
C PRO A 14 11.23 -2.00 -2.76
N ARG A 15 11.83 -2.06 -3.96
CA ARG A 15 12.87 -3.04 -4.31
C ARG A 15 14.31 -2.61 -3.99
N SER A 16 14.51 -1.49 -3.30
CA SER A 16 15.86 -0.99 -3.02
C SER A 16 16.58 -1.71 -1.87
N GLY A 17 15.89 -2.59 -1.13
CA GLY A 17 16.45 -3.32 0.02
C GLY A 17 16.78 -2.43 1.23
N TYR A 18 16.36 -1.16 1.20
CA TYR A 18 16.66 -0.14 2.22
C TYR A 18 15.59 -0.07 3.33
N TYR A 19 14.46 -0.76 3.17
CA TYR A 19 13.30 -0.68 4.04
C TYR A 19 13.05 -2.05 4.71
N THR A 20 12.52 -2.06 5.92
CA THR A 20 11.96 -3.30 6.50
C THR A 20 10.74 -3.71 5.67
N THR A 21 10.38 -4.99 5.71
CA THR A 21 9.22 -5.55 5.00
C THR A 21 7.95 -4.69 5.12
N LEU A 22 7.64 -4.20 6.31
CA LEU A 22 6.51 -3.30 6.57
C LEU A 22 6.66 -1.92 5.91
N ALA A 23 7.85 -1.31 5.98
CA ALA A 23 8.09 0.00 5.36
C ALA A 23 8.07 -0.09 3.82
N GLU A 24 8.50 -1.21 3.25
CA GLU A 24 8.37 -1.50 1.80
C GLU A 24 6.91 -1.54 1.38
N GLN A 25 6.06 -2.22 2.16
CA GLN A 25 4.63 -2.32 1.85
C GLN A 25 3.86 -1.02 2.05
N ALA A 26 4.22 -0.25 3.08
CA ALA A 26 3.67 1.08 3.28
C ALA A 26 4.06 2.04 2.13
N ALA A 27 5.31 1.98 1.66
CA ALA A 27 5.78 2.78 0.53
C ALA A 27 5.11 2.37 -0.79
N LEU A 28 4.91 1.06 -1.01
CA LEU A 28 4.18 0.54 -2.16
C LEU A 28 2.73 1.07 -2.18
N LEU A 29 2.04 0.96 -1.04
CA LEU A 29 0.66 1.41 -0.89
C LEU A 29 0.53 2.91 -1.19
N GLN A 30 1.39 3.72 -0.57
CA GLN A 30 1.44 5.17 -0.79
C GLN A 30 1.67 5.49 -2.28
N SER A 31 2.65 4.83 -2.90
CA SER A 31 3.06 5.16 -4.25
C SER A 31 2.02 4.77 -5.29
N LEU A 32 1.32 3.65 -5.12
CA LEU A 32 0.29 3.19 -6.05
C LEU A 32 -1.03 3.94 -5.88
N ALA A 33 -1.43 4.23 -4.62
CA ALA A 33 -2.63 5.01 -4.36
C ALA A 33 -2.53 6.43 -4.94
N GLY A 34 -1.33 7.05 -4.87
CA GLY A 34 -1.10 8.41 -5.34
C GLY A 34 -0.71 8.58 -6.82
N SER A 35 -0.28 7.53 -7.53
CA SER A 35 0.25 7.66 -8.90
C SER A 35 -0.79 7.46 -10.01
N HIS A 36 -2.01 7.05 -9.69
CA HIS A 36 -3.12 6.81 -10.64
C HIS A 36 -2.75 6.06 -11.96
N PRO A 37 -2.04 4.91 -11.91
CA PRO A 37 -1.62 4.18 -13.12
C PRO A 37 -2.76 3.45 -13.84
N PHE A 38 -3.93 3.32 -13.20
CA PHE A 38 -5.14 2.72 -13.76
C PHE A 38 -6.21 3.77 -14.07
N VAL A 39 -7.11 3.43 -15.01
CA VAL A 39 -8.24 4.28 -15.40
C VAL A 39 -9.21 4.48 -14.23
N ASP A 40 -9.42 3.42 -13.44
CA ASP A 40 -10.18 3.42 -12.18
C ASP A 40 -9.63 2.30 -11.27
N GLY A 41 -9.98 2.33 -9.98
CA GLY A 41 -9.68 1.28 -9.02
C GLY A 41 -8.26 1.31 -8.45
N ASN A 42 -7.54 2.43 -8.60
CA ASN A 42 -6.17 2.59 -8.11
C ASN A 42 -6.02 2.23 -6.63
N GLU A 43 -6.99 2.63 -5.80
CA GLU A 43 -7.05 2.36 -4.36
C GLU A 43 -7.16 0.87 -4.07
N ARG A 44 -8.11 0.20 -4.74
CA ARG A 44 -8.35 -1.23 -4.64
C ARG A 44 -7.13 -2.03 -5.06
N VAL A 45 -6.45 -1.61 -6.13
CA VAL A 45 -5.24 -2.27 -6.63
C VAL A 45 -4.05 -2.02 -5.70
N ALA A 46 -3.87 -0.79 -5.21
CA ALA A 46 -2.82 -0.46 -4.24
C ALA A 46 -2.96 -1.29 -2.96
N TRP A 47 -4.19 -1.38 -2.43
CA TRP A 47 -4.51 -2.21 -1.28
C TRP A 47 -4.24 -3.69 -1.53
N ALA A 48 -4.77 -4.24 -2.63
CA ALA A 48 -4.60 -5.65 -2.96
C ALA A 48 -3.12 -6.02 -3.11
N LEU A 49 -2.31 -5.17 -3.76
CA LEU A 49 -0.88 -5.42 -3.90
C LEU A 49 -0.16 -5.39 -2.55
N CYS A 50 -0.44 -4.39 -1.71
CA CYS A 50 0.10 -4.32 -0.36
C CYS A 50 -0.21 -5.61 0.44
N MET A 51 -1.46 -6.09 0.39
CA MET A 51 -1.87 -7.31 1.07
C MET A 51 -1.16 -8.56 0.52
N VAL A 52 -1.04 -8.69 -0.81
CA VAL A 52 -0.35 -9.83 -1.45
C VAL A 52 1.11 -9.90 -1.02
N PHE A 53 1.81 -8.77 -0.98
CA PHE A 53 3.22 -8.78 -0.56
C PHE A 53 3.39 -9.06 0.93
N LEU A 54 2.49 -8.57 1.80
CA LEU A 54 2.49 -8.95 3.21
C LEU A 54 2.23 -10.46 3.38
N ASP A 55 1.32 -11.03 2.59
CA ASP A 55 1.02 -12.48 2.62
C ASP A 55 2.23 -13.32 2.18
N LEU A 56 2.94 -12.88 1.13
CA LEU A 56 4.20 -13.52 0.70
C LEU A 56 5.30 -13.48 1.78
N GLN A 57 5.20 -12.55 2.73
CA GLN A 57 6.09 -12.41 3.88
C GLN A 57 5.57 -13.11 5.13
N GLY A 58 4.44 -13.82 5.05
CA GLY A 58 3.84 -14.59 6.15
C GLY A 58 2.97 -13.76 7.10
N TYR A 59 2.53 -12.57 6.68
CA TYR A 59 1.68 -11.70 7.47
C TYR A 59 0.30 -11.54 6.83
N ALA A 60 -0.73 -11.59 7.66
CA ALA A 60 -2.09 -11.21 7.29
C ALA A 60 -2.49 -9.92 8.02
N VAL A 61 -3.38 -9.13 7.41
CA VAL A 61 -3.91 -7.88 7.99
C VAL A 61 -5.38 -8.07 8.33
N ALA A 62 -5.72 -7.88 9.61
CA ALA A 62 -7.10 -7.93 10.10
C ALA A 62 -7.73 -6.53 10.07
N VAL A 63 -8.52 -6.25 9.04
CA VAL A 63 -9.27 -5.00 8.91
C VAL A 63 -10.52 -5.25 8.05
N CYS A 64 -11.63 -4.58 8.37
CA CYS A 64 -12.82 -4.66 7.52
C CYS A 64 -12.67 -3.76 6.28
N ALA A 65 -13.45 -4.05 5.24
CA ALA A 65 -13.37 -3.31 3.98
C ALA A 65 -13.60 -1.81 4.17
N ASP A 66 -14.63 -1.43 4.93
CA ASP A 66 -14.98 -0.02 5.17
C ASP A 66 -13.87 0.76 5.87
N GLU A 67 -13.18 0.14 6.84
CA GLU A 67 -12.07 0.79 7.56
C GLU A 67 -10.84 0.94 6.66
N ALA A 68 -10.53 -0.08 5.85
CA ALA A 68 -9.42 -0.01 4.90
C ALA A 68 -9.67 1.04 3.80
N GLU A 69 -10.88 1.08 3.25
CA GLU A 69 -11.29 2.08 2.26
C GLU A 69 -11.19 3.49 2.84
N ARG A 70 -11.71 3.70 4.04
CA ARG A 70 -11.64 5.00 4.70
C ARG A 70 -10.21 5.47 4.92
N PHE A 71 -9.32 4.59 5.39
CA PHE A 71 -7.91 4.92 5.55
C PHE A 71 -7.23 5.28 4.21
N LEU A 72 -7.56 4.57 3.12
CA LEU A 72 -7.00 4.86 1.79
C LEU A 72 -7.46 6.23 1.27
N VAL A 73 -8.75 6.51 1.36
CA VAL A 73 -9.34 7.74 0.82
C VAL A 73 -8.95 8.95 1.69
N ASP A 74 -9.21 8.88 2.98
CA ASP A 74 -9.05 10.01 3.90
C ASP A 74 -7.56 10.26 4.20
N ASP A 75 -6.83 9.23 4.63
CA ASP A 75 -5.47 9.41 5.12
C ASP A 75 -4.42 9.33 4.00
N VAL A 76 -4.44 8.26 3.20
CA VAL A 76 -3.39 8.03 2.19
C VAL A 76 -3.50 9.00 1.01
N ILE A 77 -4.71 9.23 0.50
CA ILE A 77 -4.93 10.10 -0.67
C ILE A 77 -5.15 11.55 -0.25
N ALA A 78 -6.18 11.83 0.54
CA ALA A 78 -6.55 13.21 0.84
C ALA A 78 -5.53 13.90 1.75
N HIS A 79 -5.06 13.22 2.81
CA HIS A 79 -4.05 13.74 3.72
C HIS A 79 -2.60 13.44 3.32
N ARG A 80 -2.38 12.68 2.24
CA ARG A 80 -1.05 12.31 1.74
C ARG A 80 -0.16 11.74 2.84
N ALA A 81 -0.71 10.78 3.61
CA ALA A 81 0.00 10.10 4.69
C ALA A 81 1.39 9.63 4.23
N ASP A 82 2.39 9.86 5.07
CA ASP A 82 3.75 9.41 4.84
C ASP A 82 3.92 7.91 5.14
N VAL A 83 5.03 7.33 4.67
CA VAL A 83 5.33 5.90 4.87
C VAL A 83 5.30 5.50 6.36
N PRO A 84 5.89 6.26 7.31
CA PRO A 84 5.78 5.96 8.73
C PRO A 84 4.34 5.97 9.26
N THR A 85 3.47 6.86 8.78
CA THR A 85 2.06 6.89 9.18
C THR A 85 1.32 5.66 8.68
N ILE A 86 1.55 5.26 7.43
CA ILE A 86 0.94 4.05 6.86
C ILE A 86 1.45 2.79 7.58
N ALA A 87 2.75 2.70 7.85
CA ALA A 87 3.32 1.58 8.60
C ALA A 87 2.72 1.46 10.01
N ARG A 88 2.59 2.57 10.75
CA ARG A 88 1.98 2.59 12.09
C ARG A 88 0.51 2.21 12.08
N TRP A 89 -0.19 2.47 10.98
CA TRP A 89 -1.58 2.04 10.83
C TRP A 89 -1.68 0.54 10.52
N LEU A 90 -0.79 0.00 9.69
CA LEU A 90 -0.75 -1.42 9.34
C LEU A 90 -0.28 -2.32 10.48
N GLU A 91 0.78 -1.95 11.19
CA GLU A 91 1.48 -2.76 12.20
C GLU A 91 0.55 -3.41 13.25
N PRO A 92 -0.35 -2.68 13.95
CA PRO A 92 -1.22 -3.29 14.96
C PRO A 92 -2.30 -4.22 14.38
N ARG A 93 -2.53 -4.17 13.06
CA ARG A 93 -3.51 -5.01 12.34
C ARG A 93 -2.84 -6.25 11.74
N MET A 94 -1.51 -6.30 11.72
CA MET A 94 -0.75 -7.42 11.20
C MET A 94 -0.66 -8.56 12.23
N HIS A 95 -0.79 -9.78 11.74
CA HIS A 95 -0.55 -10.99 12.52
C HIS A 95 0.20 -12.00 11.66
N ALA A 96 1.06 -12.79 12.30
CA ALA A 96 1.73 -13.90 11.65
C ALA A 96 0.69 -14.95 11.24
N ARG A 97 0.90 -15.53 10.06
CA ARG A 97 0.07 -16.61 9.52
C ARG A 97 0.47 -17.98 10.07
#